data_AF-A0A1H7C5H1-F1
#
_entry.id   AF-A0A1H7C5H1-F1
#
_cell.length_a   1.000
_cell.length_b   1.000
_cell.length_c   1.000
_cell.angle_alpha   90.00
_cell.angle_beta   90.00
_cell.angle_gamma   90.00
#
_symmetry.space_group_name_H-M   'P 1'
#
loop_
_entity.id
_entity.type
_entity.pdbx_description
1 polymer ?
#
loop_
_entity_poly.entity_id
_entity_poly.type
_entity_poly.pdbx_seq_one_letter_code
_entity_poly.pdbx_strand_id
1 'polypeptide(L)'
;MTAHIPPDRSVPSQEAVDLVVALQRCLTNFHANKEEPAILDGEGGEQQDALARYIEARRVRSTLFGQNLFSDPAWDILLMLYQAELEGRSLTLEQLSETLRLSLSTVVGQVGVMERRGLLVEHRSSPNSRRRTAQRPSPLAMDAMASWFSLAFSGDD
;
A
#
# COMPACT_ATOMS: atom_id res chain seq x y z
N MET A 1 22.29 -28.29 14.84
CA MET A 1 22.23 -26.82 14.91
C MET A 1 20.78 -26.41 14.71
N THR A 2 20.02 -26.30 15.79
CA THR A 2 18.61 -25.87 15.77
C THR A 2 18.58 -24.35 15.61
N ALA A 3 18.05 -23.87 14.50
CA ALA A 3 17.85 -22.44 14.27
C ALA A 3 16.80 -21.92 15.27
N HIS A 4 17.23 -21.04 16.18
CA HIS A 4 16.35 -20.33 17.09
C HIS A 4 15.57 -19.28 16.28
N ILE A 5 14.36 -19.65 15.82
CA ILE A 5 13.42 -18.71 15.21
C ILE A 5 12.87 -17.83 16.34
N PRO A 6 13.10 -16.50 16.35
CA PRO A 6 12.53 -15.63 17.36
C PRO A 6 11.00 -15.63 17.25
N PRO A 7 10.25 -15.53 18.37
CA PRO A 7 8.80 -15.45 18.30
C PRO A 7 8.38 -14.19 17.52
N ASP A 8 7.47 -14.37 16.56
CA ASP A 8 6.74 -13.29 15.90
C ASP A 8 6.05 -12.46 16.98
N ARG A 9 6.60 -11.29 17.29
CA ARG A 9 5.95 -10.33 18.19
C ARG A 9 4.74 -9.80 17.43
N SER A 10 3.58 -10.42 17.68
CA SER A 10 2.30 -9.84 17.31
C SER A 10 2.27 -8.40 17.81
N VAL A 11 1.95 -7.47 16.91
CA VAL A 11 1.65 -6.09 17.29
C VAL A 11 0.47 -6.14 18.27
N PRO A 12 0.55 -5.48 19.44
CA PRO A 12 -0.57 -5.45 20.38
C PRO A 12 -1.82 -4.91 19.68
N SER A 13 -2.95 -5.59 19.82
CA SER A 13 -4.20 -5.24 19.13
C SER A 13 -4.61 -3.77 19.31
N GLN A 14 -4.22 -3.15 20.43
CA GLN A 14 -4.49 -1.74 20.71
C GLN A 14 -3.74 -0.79 19.76
N GLU A 15 -2.48 -1.05 19.42
CA GLU A 15 -1.71 -0.18 18.51
C GLU A 15 -2.32 -0.18 17.10
N ALA A 16 -2.84 -1.32 16.65
CA ALA A 16 -3.55 -1.42 15.38
C ALA A 16 -4.87 -0.62 15.41
N VAL A 17 -5.64 -0.75 16.49
CA VAL A 17 -6.87 0.03 16.69
C VAL A 17 -6.57 1.53 16.72
N ASP A 18 -5.55 1.95 17.46
CA ASP A 18 -5.16 3.36 17.58
C ASP A 18 -4.74 3.94 16.23
N LEU A 19 -4.01 3.17 15.41
CA LEU A 19 -3.64 3.57 14.05
C LEU A 19 -4.88 3.73 13.16
N VAL A 20 -5.80 2.75 13.18
CA VAL A 20 -7.04 2.81 12.41
C VAL A 20 -7.87 4.04 12.81
N VAL A 21 -8.01 4.29 14.12
CA VAL A 21 -8.72 5.45 14.65
C VAL A 21 -8.03 6.76 14.23
N ALA A 22 -6.70 6.83 14.29
CA ALA A 22 -5.93 7.99 13.87
C ALA A 22 -6.10 8.27 12.36
N LEU A 23 -6.04 7.23 11.53
CA LEU A 23 -6.27 7.33 10.08
C LEU A 23 -7.69 7.80 9.79
N GLN A 24 -8.70 7.18 10.40
CA GLN A 24 -10.10 7.58 10.25
C GLN A 24 -10.32 9.05 10.63
N ARG A 25 -9.70 9.53 11.71
CA ARG A 25 -9.75 10.95 12.11
C ARG A 25 -9.10 11.87 11.09
N CYS A 26 -7.91 11.49 10.60
CA CYS A 26 -7.20 12.25 9.58
C CYS A 26 -8.05 12.38 8.31
N LEU A 27 -8.66 11.27 7.85
CA LEU A 27 -9.52 11.24 6.68
C LEU A 27 -10.80 12.04 6.89
N THR A 28 -11.43 11.93 8.05
CA THR A 28 -12.64 12.72 8.38
C THR A 28 -12.34 14.21 8.34
N ASN A 29 -11.21 14.63 8.92
CA ASN A 29 -10.79 16.03 8.88
C ASN A 29 -10.46 16.49 7.46
N PHE A 30 -9.81 15.63 6.67
CA PHE A 30 -9.48 15.93 5.28
C PHE A 30 -10.74 16.09 4.41
N HIS A 31 -11.68 15.14 4.50
CA HIS A 31 -12.96 15.22 3.78
C HIS A 31 -13.82 16.41 4.24
N ALA A 32 -13.81 16.76 5.52
CA ALA A 32 -14.53 17.93 6.03
C ALA A 32 -13.96 19.26 5.47
N ASN A 33 -12.68 19.28 5.09
CA ASN A 33 -12.02 20.45 4.53
C ASN A 33 -12.08 20.51 2.99
N LYS A 34 -12.61 19.48 2.32
CA LYS A 34 -12.87 19.47 0.87
C LYS A 34 -14.37 19.51 0.60
N GLU A 35 -14.84 20.54 -0.12
CA GLU A 35 -16.18 20.52 -0.71
C GLU A 35 -16.28 19.36 -1.72
N GLU A 36 -17.48 18.77 -1.81
CA GLU A 36 -17.83 17.57 -2.59
C GLU A 36 -17.18 17.55 -3.98
N PRO A 37 -16.47 16.47 -4.39
CA PRO A 37 -15.82 16.44 -5.68
C PRO A 37 -16.86 16.32 -6.80
N ALA A 38 -16.67 17.14 -7.83
CA ALA A 38 -17.41 17.05 -9.07
C ALA A 38 -17.20 15.67 -9.73
N ILE A 39 -18.28 15.01 -10.11
CA ILE A 39 -18.23 13.77 -10.88
C ILE A 39 -17.62 14.09 -12.25
N LEU A 40 -16.38 13.69 -12.50
CA LEU A 40 -15.75 13.73 -13.81
C LEU A 40 -14.95 12.44 -14.06
N ASP A 41 -15.46 11.61 -14.96
CA ASP A 41 -14.86 10.35 -15.44
C ASP A 41 -13.52 10.53 -16.18
N GLY A 42 -12.91 11.73 -16.13
CA GLY A 42 -11.60 12.08 -16.71
C GLY A 42 -10.44 12.14 -15.70
N GLU A 43 -10.71 12.31 -14.40
CA GLU A 43 -9.66 12.53 -13.38
C GLU A 43 -8.86 11.25 -13.07
N GLY A 44 -9.49 10.08 -13.21
CA GLY A 44 -8.86 8.78 -12.89
C GLY A 44 -7.62 8.48 -13.75
N GLY A 45 -7.62 8.90 -15.02
CA GLY A 45 -6.48 8.70 -15.92
C GLY A 45 -5.28 9.57 -15.55
N GLU A 46 -5.51 10.86 -15.27
CA GLU A 46 -4.44 11.78 -14.88
C GLU A 46 -3.82 11.40 -13.52
N GLN A 47 -4.64 10.94 -12.58
CA GLN A 47 -4.17 10.40 -11.31
C GLN A 47 -3.27 9.17 -11.49
N GLN A 48 -3.68 8.21 -12.31
CA GLN A 48 -2.88 7.01 -12.60
C GLN A 48 -1.53 7.36 -13.23
N ASP A 49 -1.50 8.31 -14.17
CA ASP A 49 -0.28 8.77 -14.83
C ASP A 49 0.68 9.48 -13.86
N ALA A 50 0.16 10.36 -13.00
CA ALA A 50 0.96 11.01 -11.97
C ALA A 50 1.51 10.01 -10.93
N LEU A 51 0.69 9.04 -10.51
CA LEU A 51 1.15 7.96 -9.61
C LEU A 51 2.25 7.12 -10.28
N ALA A 52 2.07 6.73 -11.54
CA ALA A 52 3.06 5.96 -12.30
C ALA A 52 4.38 6.73 -12.42
N ARG A 53 4.32 8.04 -12.73
CA ARG A 53 5.51 8.91 -12.75
C ARG A 53 6.21 8.97 -11.40
N TYR A 54 5.47 9.06 -10.29
CA TYR A 54 6.04 9.07 -8.95
C TYR A 54 6.75 7.75 -8.61
N ILE A 55 6.13 6.61 -8.91
CA ILE A 55 6.72 5.28 -8.71
C ILE A 55 7.99 5.12 -9.56
N GLU A 56 7.95 5.52 -10.83
CA GLU A 56 9.11 5.44 -11.72
C GLU A 56 10.24 6.37 -11.25
N ALA A 57 9.94 7.58 -10.78
CA ALA A 57 10.95 8.48 -10.22
C ALA A 57 11.69 7.84 -9.02
N ARG A 58 10.97 7.11 -8.15
CA ARG A 58 11.58 6.35 -7.04
C ARG A 58 12.47 5.21 -7.57
N ARG A 59 12.05 4.51 -8.61
CA ARG A 59 12.80 3.42 -9.24
C ARG A 59 14.07 3.91 -9.94
N VAL A 60 13.98 5.02 -10.68
CA VAL A 60 15.13 5.69 -11.32
C VAL A 60 16.13 6.12 -10.25
N ARG A 61 15.67 6.74 -9.16
CA ARG A 61 16.51 7.08 -8.01
C ARG A 61 17.26 5.86 -7.47
N SER A 62 16.59 4.73 -7.26
CA SER A 62 17.22 3.49 -6.79
C SER A 62 18.20 2.88 -7.79
N THR A 63 18.00 3.09 -9.08
CA THR A 63 18.93 2.63 -10.14
C THR A 63 20.21 3.45 -10.15
N LEU A 64 20.11 4.78 -9.94
CA LEU A 64 21.24 5.70 -9.96
C LEU A 64 22.08 5.65 -8.67
N PHE A 65 21.42 5.59 -7.51
CA PHE A 65 22.09 5.70 -6.21
C PHE A 65 22.28 4.36 -5.48
N GLY A 66 21.90 3.26 -6.12
CA GLY A 66 21.95 1.92 -5.55
C GLY A 66 20.63 1.50 -4.90
N GLN A 67 20.31 0.21 -5.06
CA GLN A 67 19.10 -0.36 -4.51
C GLN A 67 19.16 -0.35 -2.97
N ASN A 68 18.01 -0.12 -2.34
CA ASN A 68 17.82 -0.09 -0.88
C ASN A 68 18.45 1.08 -0.11
N LEU A 69 19.12 2.03 -0.77
CA LEU A 69 19.65 3.21 -0.07
C LEU A 69 18.53 4.11 0.48
N PHE A 70 17.41 4.21 -0.25
CA PHE A 70 16.26 5.05 0.09
C PHE A 70 14.95 4.25 0.16
N SER A 71 15.03 2.98 0.59
CA SER A 71 13.87 2.08 0.63
C SER A 71 13.00 2.33 1.85
N ASP A 72 11.69 2.39 1.61
CA ASP A 72 10.66 2.19 2.62
C ASP A 72 9.78 1.04 2.11
N PRO A 73 10.12 -0.22 2.47
CA PRO A 73 9.45 -1.39 1.91
C PRO A 73 7.94 -1.42 2.15
N ALA A 74 7.47 -0.90 3.28
CA ALA A 74 6.03 -0.85 3.57
C ALA A 74 5.33 0.12 2.62
N TRP A 75 5.91 1.30 2.44
CA TRP A 75 5.40 2.31 1.52
C TRP A 75 5.44 1.85 0.06
N ASP A 76 6.55 1.22 -0.36
CA ASP A 76 6.69 0.69 -1.72
C ASP A 76 5.65 -0.41 -2.02
N ILE A 77 5.36 -1.30 -1.05
CA ILE A 77 4.27 -2.28 -1.18
C ILE A 77 2.91 -1.59 -1.29
N LEU A 78 2.63 -0.60 -0.44
CA LEU A 78 1.34 0.08 -0.43
C LEU A 78 1.09 0.86 -1.74
N LEU A 79 2.11 1.53 -2.29
CA LEU A 79 2.05 2.18 -3.60
C LEU A 79 1.75 1.19 -4.72
N MET A 80 2.44 0.05 -4.75
CA MET A 80 2.23 -0.96 -5.78
C MET A 80 0.84 -1.59 -5.71
N LEU A 81 0.35 -1.88 -4.50
CA LEU A 81 -0.99 -2.42 -4.29
C LEU A 81 -2.06 -1.38 -4.62
N TYR A 82 -1.83 -0.11 -4.30
CA TYR A 82 -2.72 0.99 -4.66
C TYR A 82 -2.82 1.16 -6.18
N GLN A 83 -1.69 1.20 -6.89
CA GLN A 83 -1.67 1.25 -8.35
C GLN A 83 -2.39 0.03 -8.96
N ALA A 84 -2.11 -1.18 -8.46
CA ALA A 84 -2.80 -2.38 -8.93
C ALA A 84 -4.31 -2.32 -8.69
N GLU A 85 -4.76 -1.77 -7.55
CA GLU A 85 -6.18 -1.62 -7.23
C GLU A 85 -6.89 -0.66 -8.18
N LEU A 86 -6.25 0.48 -8.51
CA LEU A 86 -6.76 1.44 -9.49
C LEU A 86 -6.91 0.82 -10.90
N GLU A 87 -6.11 -0.19 -11.21
CA GLU A 87 -6.20 -0.97 -12.45
C GLU A 87 -7.14 -2.19 -12.35
N GLY A 88 -7.84 -2.36 -11.22
CA GLY A 88 -8.73 -3.50 -10.98
C GLY A 88 -8.02 -4.84 -10.81
N ARG A 89 -6.73 -4.82 -10.44
CA ARG A 89 -5.88 -6.00 -10.25
C ARG A 89 -5.59 -6.24 -8.76
N SER A 90 -5.05 -7.42 -8.47
CA SER A 90 -4.49 -7.79 -7.16
C SER A 90 -3.12 -8.43 -7.36
N LEU A 91 -2.21 -8.31 -6.40
CA LEU A 91 -0.85 -8.86 -6.52
C LEU A 91 -0.58 -9.95 -5.48
N THR A 92 0.13 -11.01 -5.88
CA THR A 92 0.64 -12.02 -4.94
C THR A 92 1.93 -11.56 -4.26
N LEU A 93 2.32 -12.21 -3.17
CA LEU A 93 3.56 -11.92 -2.44
C LEU A 93 4.81 -12.10 -3.33
N GLU A 94 4.80 -13.09 -4.22
CA GLU A 94 5.89 -13.32 -5.17
C GLU A 94 5.97 -12.22 -6.22
N GLN A 95 4.83 -11.74 -6.74
CA GLN A 95 4.79 -10.62 -7.68
C GLN A 95 5.32 -9.34 -7.04
N LEU A 96 4.96 -9.08 -5.78
CA LEU A 96 5.48 -7.96 -5.00
C LEU A 96 7.00 -8.08 -4.81
N SER A 97 7.48 -9.26 -4.42
CA SER A 97 8.92 -9.53 -4.23
C SER A 97 9.72 -9.29 -5.51
N GLU A 98 9.23 -9.79 -6.65
CA GLU A 98 9.86 -9.60 -7.95
C GLU A 98 9.87 -8.13 -8.38
N THR A 99 8.70 -7.48 -8.31
CA THR A 99 8.53 -6.09 -8.81
C THR A 99 9.32 -5.09 -7.98
N LEU A 100 9.31 -5.25 -6.65
CA LEU A 100 10.00 -4.36 -5.72
C LEU A 100 11.46 -4.74 -5.50
N ARG A 101 11.93 -5.87 -6.05
CA ARG A 101 13.27 -6.43 -5.83
C ARG A 101 13.59 -6.64 -4.34
N LEU A 102 12.57 -6.98 -3.56
CA LEU A 102 12.68 -7.31 -2.14
C LEU A 102 12.76 -8.83 -1.97
N SER A 103 13.39 -9.29 -0.88
CA SER A 103 13.30 -10.72 -0.53
C SER A 103 11.86 -11.10 -0.19
N LEU A 104 11.45 -12.33 -0.51
CA LEU A 104 10.10 -12.80 -0.17
C LEU A 104 9.83 -12.72 1.34
N SER A 105 10.85 -12.98 2.17
CA SER A 105 10.77 -12.84 3.63
C SER A 105 10.46 -11.40 4.05
N THR A 106 11.10 -10.41 3.41
CA THR A 106 10.82 -8.98 3.64
C THR A 106 9.38 -8.64 3.28
N VAL A 107 8.89 -9.10 2.13
CA VAL A 107 7.51 -8.85 1.69
C VAL A 107 6.52 -9.47 2.66
N VAL A 108 6.70 -10.74 3.03
CA VAL A 108 5.84 -11.44 4.01
C VAL A 108 5.82 -10.70 5.35
N GLY A 109 6.98 -10.28 5.86
CA GLY A 109 7.06 -9.55 7.12
C GLY A 109 6.30 -8.22 7.09
N GLN A 110 6.47 -7.44 6.02
CA GLN A 110 5.78 -6.15 5.88
C GLN A 110 4.27 -6.31 5.66
N VAL A 111 3.87 -7.26 4.81
CA VAL A 111 2.44 -7.58 4.59
C VAL A 111 1.79 -8.01 5.91
N GLY A 112 2.41 -8.90 6.67
CA GLY A 112 1.87 -9.32 7.98
C GLY A 112 1.75 -8.17 8.98
N VAL A 113 2.69 -7.21 8.98
CA VAL A 113 2.57 -5.99 9.81
C VAL A 113 1.37 -5.14 9.37
N MET A 114 1.19 -4.95 8.06
CA MET A 114 0.10 -4.14 7.51
C MET A 114 -1.28 -4.79 7.64
N GLU A 115 -1.38 -6.11 7.46
CA GLU A 115 -2.61 -6.90 7.72
C GLU A 115 -3.03 -6.78 9.19
N ARG A 116 -2.09 -6.93 10.14
CA ARG A 116 -2.36 -6.73 11.57
C ARG A 116 -2.82 -5.32 11.90
N ARG A 117 -2.44 -4.33 11.09
CA ARG A 117 -2.86 -2.92 11.20
C ARG A 117 -4.15 -2.61 10.45
N GLY A 118 -4.80 -3.59 9.82
CA GLY A 118 -6.03 -3.40 9.05
C GLY A 118 -5.83 -2.63 7.73
N LEU A 119 -4.59 -2.49 7.26
CA LEU A 119 -4.28 -1.75 6.04
C LEU A 119 -4.39 -2.63 4.79
N LEU A 120 -4.12 -3.93 4.92
CA LEU A 120 -4.20 -4.90 3.82
C LEU A 120 -5.23 -5.98 4.16
N VAL A 121 -5.84 -6.52 3.11
CA VAL A 121 -6.77 -7.63 3.19
C VAL A 121 -6.41 -8.72 2.18
N GLU A 122 -6.63 -9.96 2.62
CA GLU A 122 -6.45 -11.14 1.78
C GLU A 122 -7.51 -11.17 0.67
N HIS A 123 -7.07 -11.32 -0.58
CA HIS A 123 -7.97 -11.55 -1.73
C HIS A 123 -7.85 -12.99 -2.23
N ARG A 124 -8.92 -13.77 -2.02
CA ARG A 124 -9.05 -15.14 -2.52
C ARG A 124 -9.91 -15.16 -3.77
N SER A 125 -9.29 -15.48 -4.91
CA SER A 125 -9.96 -15.57 -6.20
C SER A 125 -10.82 -16.85 -6.36
N SER A 126 -10.64 -17.88 -5.51
CA SER A 126 -11.52 -19.06 -5.47
C SER A 126 -11.43 -19.81 -4.13
N PRO A 127 -12.55 -20.36 -3.58
CA PRO A 127 -12.57 -21.13 -2.33
C PRO A 127 -11.64 -22.36 -2.33
N ASN A 128 -11.40 -22.96 -3.51
CA ASN A 128 -10.55 -24.14 -3.67
C ASN A 128 -9.13 -23.82 -4.14
N SER A 129 -8.77 -22.55 -4.30
CA SER A 129 -7.42 -22.18 -4.67
C SER A 129 -6.50 -22.37 -3.47
N ARG A 130 -5.79 -23.51 -3.44
CA ARG A 130 -4.54 -23.68 -2.65
C ARG A 130 -3.41 -22.75 -3.13
N ARG A 131 -3.65 -21.93 -4.18
CA ARG A 131 -2.65 -21.09 -4.83
C ARG A 131 -2.80 -19.64 -4.38
N ARG A 132 -1.68 -19.14 -3.83
CA ARG A 132 -1.24 -17.74 -3.76
C ARG A 132 -2.35 -16.74 -3.50
N THR A 133 -2.63 -16.60 -2.21
CA THR A 133 -3.20 -15.41 -1.59
C THR A 133 -2.70 -14.13 -2.27
N ALA A 134 -3.58 -13.47 -3.02
CA ALA A 134 -3.32 -12.12 -3.51
C ALA A 134 -3.66 -11.12 -2.39
N GLN A 135 -3.04 -9.95 -2.44
CA GLN A 135 -3.21 -8.89 -1.46
C GLN A 135 -3.88 -7.69 -2.12
N ARG A 136 -4.73 -7.01 -1.36
CA ARG A 136 -5.36 -5.73 -1.74
C ARG A 136 -5.32 -4.76 -0.56
N PRO A 137 -5.28 -3.44 -0.79
CA PRO A 137 -5.51 -2.49 0.28
C PRO A 137 -6.92 -2.65 0.86
N SER A 138 -7.09 -2.42 2.16
CA SER A 138 -8.42 -2.32 2.76
C SER A 138 -9.14 -1.06 2.27
N PRO A 139 -10.48 -0.95 2.41
CA PRO A 139 -11.20 0.27 2.05
C PRO A 139 -10.63 1.52 2.74
N LEU A 140 -10.28 1.41 4.02
CA LEU A 140 -9.65 2.49 4.77
C LEU A 140 -8.28 2.88 4.19
N ALA A 141 -7.47 1.89 3.80
CA ALA A 141 -6.19 2.15 3.16
C ALA A 141 -6.35 2.78 1.77
N MET A 142 -7.38 2.39 1.02
CA MET A 142 -7.71 3.02 -0.27
C MET A 142 -8.06 4.50 -0.09
N ASP A 143 -8.94 4.83 0.86
CA ASP A 143 -9.32 6.21 1.15
C ASP A 143 -8.10 7.02 1.61
N ALA A 144 -7.24 6.42 2.45
CA ALA A 144 -6.00 7.05 2.90
C ALA A 144 -5.02 7.32 1.76
N MET A 145 -4.85 6.37 0.83
CA MET A 145 -3.98 6.54 -0.33
C MET A 145 -4.51 7.57 -1.32
N ALA A 146 -5.82 7.59 -1.56
CA ALA A 146 -6.47 8.61 -2.38
C ALA A 146 -6.31 10.01 -1.78
N SER A 147 -6.50 10.13 -0.46
CA SER A 147 -6.30 11.39 0.26
C SER A 147 -4.85 11.85 0.25
N TRP A 148 -3.90 10.94 0.51
CA TRP A 148 -2.47 11.24 0.40
C TRP A 148 -2.12 11.71 -1.02
N PHE A 149 -2.61 11.02 -2.04
CA PHE A 149 -2.35 11.38 -3.42
C PHE A 149 -2.86 12.78 -3.72
N SER A 150 -4.10 13.09 -3.35
CA SER A 150 -4.64 14.43 -3.53
C SER A 150 -3.81 15.47 -2.77
N LEU A 151 -3.42 15.23 -1.53
CA LEU A 151 -2.57 16.17 -0.78
C LEU A 151 -1.16 16.36 -1.37
N ALA A 152 -0.60 15.31 -1.98
CA ALA A 152 0.76 15.33 -2.49
C ALA A 152 0.86 15.87 -3.93
N PHE A 153 -0.22 15.78 -4.71
CA PHE A 153 -0.21 16.07 -6.15
C PHE A 153 -1.28 17.05 -6.61
N SER A 154 -2.32 17.34 -5.82
CA SER A 154 -3.18 18.51 -6.08
C SER A 154 -2.37 19.75 -5.67
N GLY A 155 -1.94 20.55 -6.65
CA GLY A 155 -1.36 21.85 -6.38
C GLY A 155 -2.38 22.75 -5.69
N ASP A 156 -1.92 23.62 -4.78
CA ASP A 156 -2.69 24.80 -4.38
C ASP A 156 -2.94 25.64 -5.65
N ASP A 157 -4.14 25.54 -6.22
CA ASP A 157 -4.67 26.56 -7.13
C ASP A 157 -5.05 27.83 -6.33
#